data_AF-A0A355AWF1-F1
#
_entry.id   AF-A0A355AWF1-F1
#
_cell.length_a   1.000
_cell.length_b   1.000
_cell.length_c   1.000
_cell.angle_alpha   90.00
_cell.angle_beta   90.00
_cell.angle_gamma   90.00
#
_symmetry.space_group_name_H-M   'P 1'
#
loop_
_entity.id
_entity.type
_entity.pdbx_description
1 polymer ?
#
loop_
_entity_poly.entity_id
_entity_poly.type
_entity_poly.pdbx_seq_one_letter_code
_entity_poly.pdbx_strand_id
1 'polypeptide(L)'
;MHICIIGFFYAILASSWSMLAGYAGQFSFGHMAFTGLGAYTTALFCHYIFISPEPTGLCTEFAFGDSYLIIKNPIGVTSTTLTQDCLSQAMDNWNGSVEVKPMPVWLGVILGSLVGGIFGLLIGLLVLRLRAAYLALFTLGFSEILRATISAEIMITRGQAGIELPSLFENGIT
;
A
#
# COMPACT_ATOMS: atom_id res chain seq x y z
N MET A 1 22.95 2.48 -4.35
CA MET A 1 21.51 2.56 -4.67
C MET A 1 20.65 2.94 -3.46
N HIS A 2 20.72 2.22 -2.34
CA HIS A 2 19.93 2.52 -1.13
C HIS A 2 20.14 3.95 -0.56
N ILE A 3 21.39 4.42 -0.49
CA ILE A 3 21.72 5.77 0.02
C ILE A 3 21.10 6.87 -0.85
N CYS A 4 21.10 6.69 -2.18
CA CYS A 4 20.50 7.65 -3.10
C CYS A 4 18.98 7.73 -2.89
N ILE A 5 18.31 6.60 -2.74
CA ILE A 5 16.85 6.54 -2.52
C ILE A 5 16.48 7.24 -1.21
N ILE A 6 17.19 6.93 -0.13
CA ILE A 6 16.97 7.58 1.17
C ILE A 6 17.27 9.08 1.10
N GLY A 7 18.33 9.48 0.41
CA GLY A 7 18.68 10.88 0.20
C GLY A 7 17.58 11.65 -0.52
N PHE A 8 17.04 11.11 -1.62
CA PHE A 8 15.92 11.71 -2.35
C PHE A 8 14.65 11.78 -1.50
N PHE A 9 14.36 10.74 -0.72
CA PHE A 9 13.22 10.72 0.19
C PHE A 9 13.28 11.85 1.23
N TYR A 10 14.43 12.02 1.89
CA TYR A 10 14.61 13.12 2.85
C TYR A 10 14.64 14.50 2.18
N ALA A 11 15.14 14.62 0.96
CA ALA A 11 15.10 15.87 0.21
C ALA A 11 13.65 16.30 -0.08
N ILE A 12 12.78 15.37 -0.47
CA ILE A 12 11.35 15.63 -0.67
C ILE A 12 10.71 16.10 0.65
N LEU A 13 10.93 15.38 1.75
CA LEU A 13 10.42 15.78 3.07
C LEU A 13 10.91 17.17 3.51
N ALA A 14 12.19 17.48 3.29
CA ALA A 14 12.76 18.79 3.60
C ALA A 14 12.15 19.91 2.75
N SER A 15 11.89 19.65 1.46
CA SER A 15 11.24 20.61 0.56
C SER A 15 9.78 20.86 0.95
N SER A 16 9.04 19.84 1.37
CA SER A 16 7.67 20.01 1.88
C SER A 16 7.67 20.81 3.19
N TRP A 17 8.63 20.54 4.08
CA TRP A 17 8.77 21.27 5.34
C TRP A 17 9.14 22.73 5.13
N SER A 18 10.02 23.04 4.16
CA SER A 18 10.36 24.43 3.84
C SER A 18 9.15 25.19 3.31
N MET A 19 8.24 24.53 2.58
CA MET A 19 7.00 25.16 2.14
C MET A 19 6.04 25.47 3.30
N LEU A 20 5.78 24.49 4.18
CA LEU A 20 4.82 24.64 5.28
C LEU A 20 5.32 25.54 6.42
N ALA A 21 6.51 25.26 6.95
CA ALA A 21 7.05 26.02 8.07
C ALA A 21 7.61 27.38 7.61
N GLY A 22 8.22 27.42 6.42
CA GLY A 22 8.83 28.64 5.89
C GLY A 22 7.82 29.66 5.41
N TYR A 23 6.89 29.28 4.53
CA TYR A 23 5.94 30.24 3.94
C TYR A 23 4.61 30.34 4.69
N ALA A 24 4.06 29.22 5.19
CA ALA A 24 2.77 29.24 5.86
C ALA A 24 2.87 29.48 7.39
N GLY A 25 4.08 29.36 7.97
CA GLY A 25 4.28 29.46 9.42
C GLY A 25 3.56 28.37 10.22
N GLN A 26 3.30 27.22 9.58
CA GLN A 26 2.52 26.11 10.13
C GLN A 26 3.42 24.90 10.38
N PHE A 27 3.34 24.31 11.57
CA PHE A 27 4.03 23.05 11.90
C PHE A 27 3.11 21.85 11.65
N SER A 28 3.52 20.90 10.80
CA SER A 28 2.72 19.72 10.45
C SER A 28 3.56 18.43 10.42
N PHE A 29 3.22 17.48 11.29
CA PHE A 29 3.91 16.18 11.39
C PHE A 29 3.26 15.08 10.55
N GLY A 30 2.22 15.41 9.77
CA GLY A 30 1.42 14.42 9.04
C GLY A 30 2.12 13.75 7.85
N HIS A 31 3.29 14.26 7.43
CA HIS A 31 4.04 13.74 6.28
C HIS A 31 4.34 12.24 6.40
N MET A 32 4.69 11.77 7.61
CA MET A 32 4.98 10.36 7.87
C MET A 32 3.72 9.50 7.72
N ALA A 33 2.58 9.99 8.20
CA ALA A 33 1.30 9.29 8.09
C ALA A 33 0.84 9.17 6.63
N PHE A 34 0.97 10.24 5.83
CA PHE A 34 0.60 10.20 4.41
C PHE A 34 1.56 9.34 3.57
N THR A 35 2.85 9.39 3.88
CA THR A 35 3.84 8.48 3.25
C THR A 35 3.50 7.03 3.57
N GLY A 36 3.21 6.74 4.85
CA GLY A 36 2.79 5.40 5.29
C GLY A 36 1.51 4.94 4.60
N LEU A 37 0.49 5.80 4.48
CA LEU A 37 -0.77 5.49 3.81
C LEU A 37 -0.57 5.16 2.32
N GLY A 38 0.23 5.95 1.61
CA GLY A 38 0.54 5.71 0.19
C GLY A 38 1.34 4.43 -0.04
N ALA A 39 2.34 4.17 0.81
CA ALA A 39 3.12 2.94 0.74
C ALA A 39 2.27 1.70 1.07
N TYR A 40 1.44 1.79 2.11
CA TYR A 40 0.54 0.71 2.54
C TYR A 40 -0.46 0.34 1.44
N THR A 41 -1.12 1.33 0.84
CA THR A 41 -2.08 1.11 -0.25
C THR A 41 -1.42 0.54 -1.50
N THR A 42 -0.24 1.05 -1.88
CA THR A 42 0.56 0.48 -2.98
C THR A 42 0.90 -1.00 -2.73
N ALA A 43 1.34 -1.33 -1.52
CA ALA A 43 1.69 -2.70 -1.15
C ALA A 43 0.48 -3.64 -1.20
N LEU A 44 -0.68 -3.19 -0.73
CA LEU A 44 -1.93 -3.95 -0.83
C LEU A 44 -2.31 -4.24 -2.28
N PHE A 45 -2.24 -3.26 -3.17
CA PHE A 45 -2.53 -3.47 -4.59
C PHE A 45 -1.59 -4.48 -5.24
N CYS A 46 -0.28 -4.35 -5.00
CA CYS A 46 0.70 -5.30 -5.54
C CYS A 46 0.56 -6.71 -4.97
N HIS A 47 0.08 -6.86 -3.73
CA HIS A 47 -0.07 -8.16 -3.08
C HIS A 47 -1.37 -8.88 -3.42
N TYR A 48 -2.48 -8.15 -3.58
CA TYR A 48 -3.80 -8.75 -3.81
C TYR A 48 -4.19 -8.83 -5.29
N ILE A 49 -3.55 -8.06 -6.17
CA ILE A 49 -3.89 -8.01 -7.60
C ILE A 49 -2.80 -8.66 -8.46
N PHE A 50 -3.22 -9.64 -9.27
CA PHE A 50 -2.39 -10.31 -10.26
C PHE A 50 -3.04 -10.26 -11.64
N ILE A 51 -2.21 -10.44 -12.67
CA ILE A 51 -2.63 -10.48 -14.07
C ILE A 51 -2.30 -11.87 -14.64
N SER A 52 -3.30 -12.56 -15.18
CA SER A 52 -3.14 -13.81 -15.91
C SER A 52 -3.71 -13.71 -17.35
N PRO A 53 -3.15 -14.43 -18.32
CA PRO A 53 -3.73 -14.53 -19.68
C PRO A 53 -4.87 -15.54 -19.78
N GLU A 54 -4.98 -16.48 -18.83
CA GLU A 54 -6.01 -17.52 -18.78
C GLU A 54 -6.96 -17.32 -17.58
N PRO A 55 -8.27 -17.58 -17.71
CA PRO A 55 -9.21 -17.56 -16.58
C PRO A 55 -8.92 -18.68 -15.58
N THR A 56 -8.92 -18.33 -14.29
CA THR A 56 -8.71 -19.26 -13.18
C THR A 56 -9.98 -20.02 -12.81
N GLY A 57 -11.17 -19.43 -13.01
CA GLY A 57 -12.46 -20.04 -12.65
C GLY A 57 -12.68 -20.30 -11.15
N LEU A 58 -11.74 -19.89 -10.30
CA LEU A 58 -11.72 -20.14 -8.85
C LEU A 58 -11.65 -18.85 -8.03
N CYS A 59 -10.84 -17.88 -8.46
CA CYS A 59 -10.73 -16.59 -7.79
C CYS A 59 -11.77 -15.59 -8.31
N THR A 60 -11.96 -14.48 -7.58
CA THR A 60 -12.70 -13.33 -8.13
C THR A 60 -11.86 -12.67 -9.22
N GLU A 61 -12.25 -12.89 -10.47
CA GLU A 61 -11.54 -12.39 -11.64
C GLU A 61 -12.40 -11.45 -12.47
N PHE A 62 -11.75 -10.43 -13.05
CA PHE A 62 -12.38 -9.46 -13.95
C PHE A 62 -11.66 -9.50 -15.30
N ALA A 63 -12.42 -9.63 -16.38
CA ALA A 63 -11.87 -9.59 -17.73
C ALA A 63 -11.45 -8.14 -18.07
N PHE A 64 -10.16 -7.95 -18.35
CA PHE A 64 -9.58 -6.67 -18.76
C PHE A 64 -8.81 -6.85 -20.08
N GLY A 65 -9.53 -6.71 -21.19
CA GLY A 65 -9.00 -6.94 -22.54
C GLY A 65 -8.64 -8.42 -22.74
N ASP A 66 -7.40 -8.69 -23.15
CA ASP A 66 -6.86 -10.04 -23.36
C ASP A 66 -6.28 -10.67 -22.07
N SER A 67 -6.49 -10.03 -20.92
CA SER A 67 -5.95 -10.46 -19.63
C SER A 67 -7.02 -10.45 -18.54
N TYR A 68 -6.86 -11.33 -17.56
CA TYR A 68 -7.73 -11.48 -16.41
C TYR A 68 -7.04 -10.88 -15.19
N LEU A 69 -7.73 -9.95 -14.55
CA LEU A 69 -7.29 -9.35 -13.29
C LEU A 69 -7.84 -10.20 -12.14
N ILE A 70 -6.93 -10.87 -11.44
CA ILE A 70 -7.23 -11.75 -10.31
C ILE A 70 -7.12 -10.94 -9.04
N ILE A 71 -8.19 -10.93 -8.24
CA ILE A 71 -8.18 -10.37 -6.89
C ILE A 71 -8.17 -11.52 -5.90
N LYS A 72 -7.11 -11.60 -5.08
CA LYS A 72 -7.08 -12.51 -3.93
C LYS A 72 -7.98 -11.95 -2.83
N ASN A 73 -8.81 -12.79 -2.24
CA ASN A 73 -9.64 -12.37 -1.11
C ASN A 73 -8.75 -12.18 0.14
N PRO A 74 -8.70 -10.96 0.72
CA PRO A 74 -7.90 -10.72 1.93
C PRO A 74 -8.54 -11.32 3.19
N ILE A 75 -9.85 -11.57 3.19
CA ILE A 75 -10.60 -11.98 4.39
C ILE A 75 -10.24 -13.45 4.73
N GLY A 76 -9.47 -13.65 5.81
CA GLY A 76 -9.25 -14.99 6.39
C GLY A 76 -7.80 -15.48 6.54
N VAL A 77 -6.80 -14.58 6.61
CA VAL A 77 -5.33 -14.83 6.77
C VAL A 77 -4.89 -15.75 7.93
N THR A 78 -5.84 -16.35 8.65
CA THR A 78 -5.68 -17.15 9.88
C THR A 78 -6.03 -18.63 9.74
N SER A 79 -6.35 -19.18 8.56
CA SER A 79 -6.48 -20.65 8.40
C SER A 79 -6.04 -21.16 7.04
N THR A 80 -5.17 -22.17 7.09
CA THR A 80 -4.55 -22.94 6.00
C THR A 80 -5.53 -23.81 5.19
N THR A 81 -6.82 -23.48 5.18
CA THR A 81 -7.83 -24.22 4.41
C THR A 81 -8.82 -23.27 3.72
N LEU A 82 -8.55 -23.07 2.42
CA LEU A 82 -9.45 -22.80 1.29
C LEU A 82 -9.70 -21.36 0.75
N THR A 83 -9.65 -20.25 1.49
CA THR A 83 -10.10 -18.95 0.89
C THR A 83 -9.01 -18.06 0.29
N GLN A 84 -7.72 -18.27 0.61
CA GLN A 84 -6.61 -17.42 0.12
C GLN A 84 -5.68 -18.09 -0.90
N ASP A 85 -5.81 -19.40 -1.07
CA ASP A 85 -4.99 -20.21 -1.96
C ASP A 85 -5.68 -20.50 -3.30
N CYS A 86 -6.64 -19.65 -3.70
CA CYS A 86 -7.29 -19.80 -5.01
C CYS A 86 -6.28 -19.70 -6.16
N LEU A 87 -5.22 -18.89 -6.01
CA LEU A 87 -4.18 -18.74 -7.01
C LEU A 87 -3.22 -19.95 -7.06
N SER A 88 -2.81 -20.50 -5.91
CA SER A 88 -1.95 -21.69 -5.88
C SER A 88 -2.68 -22.91 -6.42
N GLN A 89 -3.96 -23.07 -6.08
CA GLN A 89 -4.80 -24.13 -6.66
C GLN A 89 -4.99 -23.97 -8.18
N ALA A 90 -5.11 -22.74 -8.69
CA ALA A 90 -5.15 -22.50 -10.13
C ALA A 90 -3.81 -22.84 -10.81
N MET A 91 -2.68 -22.54 -10.16
CA MET A 91 -1.35 -22.87 -10.68
C MET A 91 -1.11 -24.39 -10.76
N ASP A 92 -1.63 -25.16 -9.80
CA ASP A 92 -1.58 -26.63 -9.82
C ASP A 92 -2.33 -27.21 -11.05
N ASN A 93 -3.48 -26.63 -11.38
CA ASN A 93 -4.26 -27.05 -12.55
C ASN A 93 -3.56 -26.74 -13.89
N TRP A 94 -2.77 -25.66 -13.94
CA TRP A 94 -2.08 -25.22 -15.15
C TRP A 94 -0.75 -25.94 -15.39
N ASN A 95 -0.27 -26.74 -14.44
CA ASN A 95 0.96 -27.54 -14.55
C ASN A 95 2.15 -26.76 -15.14
N GLY A 96 2.27 -25.46 -14.79
CA GLY A 96 3.34 -24.56 -15.22
C GLY A 96 3.21 -23.91 -16.61
N SER A 97 2.08 -24.06 -17.30
CA SER A 97 1.88 -23.48 -18.64
C SER A 97 1.60 -21.97 -18.68
N VAL A 98 1.24 -21.37 -17.54
CA VAL A 98 0.82 -19.97 -17.42
C VAL A 98 1.66 -19.25 -16.37
N GLU A 99 2.33 -18.17 -16.78
CA GLU A 99 3.08 -17.30 -15.88
C GLU A 99 2.18 -16.18 -15.35
N VAL A 100 1.90 -16.19 -14.04
CA VAL A 100 1.11 -15.16 -13.37
C VAL A 100 2.03 -13.99 -13.01
N LYS A 101 1.70 -12.79 -13.49
CA LYS A 101 2.50 -11.60 -13.23
C LYS A 101 1.81 -10.72 -12.17
N PRO A 102 2.53 -10.24 -11.15
CA PRO A 102 1.97 -9.25 -10.24
C PRO A 102 1.68 -7.96 -11.00
N MET A 103 0.76 -7.16 -10.46
CA MET A 103 0.48 -5.84 -11.03
C MET A 103 1.79 -5.01 -11.12
N PRO A 104 2.03 -4.32 -12.24
CA PRO A 104 3.26 -3.56 -12.40
C PRO A 104 3.36 -2.45 -11.34
N VAL A 105 4.53 -2.37 -10.70
CA VAL A 105 4.76 -1.54 -9.50
C VAL A 105 4.45 -0.05 -9.76
N TRP A 106 4.75 0.47 -10.95
CA TRP A 106 4.45 1.86 -11.28
C TRP A 106 2.94 2.19 -11.21
N LEU A 107 2.06 1.26 -11.59
CA LEU A 107 0.62 1.46 -11.50
C LEU A 107 0.18 1.43 -10.02
N GLY A 108 0.77 0.54 -9.22
CA GLY A 108 0.57 0.52 -7.77
C GLY A 108 0.96 1.85 -7.12
N VAL A 109 2.12 2.42 -7.48
CA VAL A 109 2.60 3.71 -6.95
C VAL A 109 1.66 4.86 -7.32
N ILE A 110 1.13 4.86 -8.55
CA ILE A 110 0.16 5.89 -8.99
C ILE A 110 -1.14 5.77 -8.19
N LEU A 111 -1.68 4.56 -8.05
CA LEU A 111 -2.91 4.33 -7.27
C LEU A 111 -2.72 4.69 -5.79
N GLY A 112 -1.60 4.30 -5.18
CA GLY A 112 -1.29 4.64 -3.79
C GLY A 112 -1.09 6.15 -3.60
N SER A 113 -0.47 6.83 -4.56
CA SER A 113 -0.33 8.30 -4.54
C SER A 113 -1.68 9.00 -4.68
N LEU A 114 -2.58 8.48 -5.52
CA LEU A 114 -3.95 9.00 -5.66
C LEU A 114 -4.75 8.83 -4.36
N VAL A 115 -4.70 7.65 -3.75
CA VAL A 115 -5.39 7.40 -2.47
C VAL A 115 -4.82 8.30 -1.38
N GLY A 116 -3.49 8.37 -1.24
CA GLY A 116 -2.83 9.27 -0.30
C GLY A 116 -3.18 10.75 -0.54
N GLY A 117 -3.24 11.17 -1.80
CA GLY A 117 -3.64 12.52 -2.19
C GLY A 117 -5.10 12.85 -1.88
N ILE A 118 -6.02 11.91 -2.09
CA ILE A 118 -7.44 12.07 -1.75
C ILE A 118 -7.60 12.22 -0.23
N PHE A 119 -6.96 11.35 0.55
CA PHE A 119 -6.98 11.46 2.02
C PHE A 119 -6.31 12.75 2.50
N GLY A 120 -5.19 13.14 1.91
CA GLY A 120 -4.50 14.39 2.20
C GLY A 120 -5.33 15.62 1.89
N LEU A 121 -6.07 15.62 0.78
CA LEU A 121 -7.01 16.69 0.42
C LEU A 121 -8.15 16.78 1.44
N LEU A 122 -8.77 15.66 1.80
CA LEU A 122 -9.87 15.61 2.77
C LEU A 122 -9.43 16.14 4.15
N ILE A 123 -8.27 15.67 4.64
CA ILE A 123 -7.71 16.14 5.91
C ILE A 123 -7.25 17.59 5.81
N GLY A 124 -6.63 17.99 4.71
CA GLY A 124 -6.21 19.37 4.47
C GLY A 124 -7.39 20.33 4.56
N LEU A 125 -8.50 20.03 3.88
CA LEU A 125 -9.73 20.83 3.93
C LEU A 125 -10.30 20.94 5.35
N LEU A 126 -10.25 19.86 6.13
CA LEU A 126 -10.69 19.88 7.54
C LEU A 126 -9.82 20.79 8.40
N VAL A 127 -8.51 20.76 8.16
CA VAL A 127 -7.49 21.36 9.03
C VAL A 127 -7.23 22.83 8.73
N LEU A 128 -7.59 23.33 7.53
CA LEU A 128 -7.53 24.76 7.19
C LEU A 128 -8.34 25.66 8.15
N ARG A 129 -9.24 25.10 8.96
CA ARG A 129 -10.00 25.82 10.00
C ARG A 129 -9.28 25.91 11.36
N LEU A 130 -8.16 25.23 11.55
CA LEU A 130 -7.44 25.15 12.82
C LEU A 130 -6.33 26.21 12.91
N ARG A 131 -6.00 26.63 14.14
CA ARG A 131 -4.90 27.57 14.44
C ARG A 131 -3.59 26.81 14.59
N ALA A 132 -2.44 27.43 14.28
CA ALA A 132 -1.13 26.78 14.12
C ALA A 132 -0.73 25.71 15.15
N ALA A 133 -0.93 25.98 16.45
CA ALA A 133 -0.61 25.00 17.49
C ALA A 133 -1.52 23.75 17.46
N TYR A 134 -2.80 23.92 17.11
CA TYR A 134 -3.77 22.83 17.02
C TYR A 134 -3.53 21.94 15.79
N LEU A 135 -3.02 22.51 14.69
CA LEU A 135 -2.61 21.74 13.51
C LEU A 135 -1.50 20.73 13.86
N ALA A 136 -0.49 21.16 14.62
CA ALA A 136 0.62 20.29 15.01
C ALA A 136 0.13 19.11 15.87
N LEU A 137 -0.70 19.40 16.88
CA LEU A 137 -1.29 18.38 17.76
C LEU A 137 -2.17 17.40 16.99
N PHE A 138 -3.00 17.92 16.08
CA PHE A 138 -3.89 17.10 15.26
C PHE A 138 -3.11 16.13 14.37
N THR A 139 -2.06 16.61 13.68
CA THR A 139 -1.28 15.77 12.76
C THR A 139 -0.43 14.72 13.48
N LEU A 140 0.03 15.00 14.70
CA LEU A 140 0.66 14.02 15.57
C LEU A 140 -0.35 12.93 15.96
N GLY A 141 -1.53 13.32 16.46
CA GLY A 141 -2.60 12.39 16.82
C GLY A 141 -3.06 11.53 15.64
N PHE A 142 -3.21 12.13 14.46
CA PHE A 142 -3.52 11.40 13.23
C PHE A 142 -2.47 10.33 12.89
N SER A 143 -1.19 10.65 13.05
CA SER A 143 -0.10 9.70 12.77
C SER A 143 -0.13 8.50 13.73
N GLU A 144 -0.42 8.75 15.00
CA GLU A 144 -0.54 7.69 16.01
C GLU A 144 -1.77 6.82 15.78
N ILE A 145 -2.92 7.44 15.48
CA ILE A 145 -4.16 6.74 15.14
C ILE A 145 -3.95 5.86 13.92
N LEU A 146 -3.35 6.39 12.85
CA LEU A 146 -3.09 5.62 11.62
C LEU A 146 -2.18 4.42 11.89
N ARG A 147 -1.10 4.59 12.67
CA ARG A 147 -0.24 3.47 13.07
C ARG A 147 -1.02 2.43 13.87
N ALA A 148 -1.83 2.86 14.82
CA ALA A 148 -2.63 1.98 15.67
C ALA A 148 -3.67 1.19 14.84
N THR A 149 -4.36 1.85 13.90
CA THR A 149 -5.31 1.20 13.00
C THR A 149 -4.64 0.16 12.12
N ILE A 150 -3.53 0.49 11.45
CA ILE A 150 -2.78 -0.48 10.62
C ILE A 150 -2.30 -1.67 11.47
N SER A 151 -1.86 -1.42 12.70
CA SER A 151 -1.42 -2.49 13.60
C SER A 151 -2.57 -3.37 14.10
N ALA A 152 -3.79 -2.84 14.17
CA ALA A 152 -4.99 -3.55 14.60
C ALA A 152 -5.64 -4.38 13.48
N GLU A 153 -5.30 -4.11 12.21
CA GLU A 153 -5.84 -4.81 11.04
C GLU A 153 -5.23 -6.21 10.86
N ILE A 154 -5.73 -7.17 11.64
CA ILE A 154 -5.33 -8.58 11.55
C ILE A 154 -5.92 -9.25 10.32
N MET A 155 -7.14 -8.87 9.92
CA MET A 155 -7.89 -9.56 8.85
C MET A 155 -7.24 -9.43 7.48
N ILE A 156 -6.68 -8.26 7.16
CA ILE A 156 -6.06 -7.99 5.85
C ILE A 156 -4.54 -8.23 5.93
N THR A 157 -3.81 -7.51 6.78
CA THR A 157 -2.33 -7.48 6.75
C THR A 157 -1.67 -8.23 7.90
N ARG A 158 -2.41 -9.07 8.65
CA ARG A 158 -1.93 -9.76 9.87
C ARG A 158 -1.38 -8.81 10.95
N GLY A 159 -1.82 -7.55 10.96
CA GLY A 159 -1.39 -6.54 11.93
C GLY A 159 0.13 -6.40 12.01
N GLN A 160 0.69 -6.67 13.20
CA GLN A 160 2.14 -6.59 13.45
C GLN A 160 2.98 -7.69 12.78
N ALA A 161 2.38 -8.81 12.37
CA ALA A 161 3.10 -9.90 11.72
C ALA A 161 3.41 -9.60 10.25
N GLY A 162 2.66 -8.70 9.62
CA GLY A 162 2.84 -8.34 8.22
C GLY A 162 2.51 -9.46 7.24
N ILE A 163 2.87 -9.22 5.99
CA ILE A 163 2.65 -10.13 4.86
C ILE A 163 4.00 -10.69 4.42
N GLU A 164 4.06 -12.00 4.16
CA GLU A 164 5.24 -12.62 3.55
C GLU A 164 5.25 -12.33 2.05
N LEU A 165 6.36 -11.74 1.57
CA LEU A 165 6.54 -11.49 0.14
C LEU A 165 7.37 -12.63 -0.48
N PRO A 166 7.03 -13.07 -1.70
CA PRO A 166 7.89 -13.96 -2.47
C PRO A 166 9.26 -13.29 -2.66
N SER A 167 10.34 -14.06 -2.55
CA SER A 167 11.69 -13.53 -2.74
C SER A 167 11.85 -13.01 -4.17
N LEU A 168 12.40 -11.80 -4.30
CA LEU A 168 12.65 -11.19 -5.61
C LEU A 168 13.79 -11.93 -6.37
N PHE A 169 14.62 -12.67 -5.65
CA PHE A 169 15.70 -13.48 -6.19
C PHE A 169 15.60 -14.90 -5.66
N GLU A 170 15.76 -15.88 -6.54
CA GLU A 170 15.67 -17.31 -6.24
C GLU A 170 16.73 -17.78 -5.22
N ASN A 171 17.81 -17.01 -5.06
CA ASN A 171 18.90 -17.24 -4.09
C ASN A 171 19.07 -16.12 -3.06
N GLY A 172 18.06 -15.25 -2.87
CA GLY A 172 18.14 -14.13 -1.93
C GLY A 172 17.82 -14.56 -0.50
N ILE A 173 18.79 -14.47 0.41
CA ILE A 173 18.52 -14.40 1.86
C ILE A 173 17.73 -13.12 2.15
N THR A 174 16.64 -13.27 2.90
CA THR A 174 15.70 -12.22 3.33
C THR A 174 16.38 -11.06 4.04
#